data_AF-A0A2A9F375-F1
#
_entry.id   AF-A0A2A9F375-F1
#
_cell.length_a   1.000
_cell.length_b   1.000
_cell.length_c   1.000
_cell.angle_alpha   90.00
_cell.angle_beta   90.00
_cell.angle_gamma   90.00
#
_symmetry.space_group_name_H-M   'P 1'
#
loop_
_entity.id
_entity.type
_entity.pdbx_description
1 polymer ?
#
loop_
_entity_poly.entity_id
_entity_poly.type
_entity_poly.pdbx_seq_one_letter_code
_entity_poly.pdbx_strand_id
1 'polypeptide(L)'
;MLRLVPRDYFQLRGVLVQLPKGNGADRSSTLARMVTGRRHRALLLYLLLLTCWPWLESRREPLPATAWVRALTATDRGAPTWSPSTLSRVWAELEELGLIEKREREGRAVRVRPRREDGREAYDAPGGRRDLMNTYFVLPLDFWRDETFAKLTLPGLAMLLIIAKETNPNLTSTGAGGAEGVGAGQRRVGG
;
A
#
# COMPACT_ATOMS: atom_id res chain seq x y z
N MET A 1 -11.89 11.73 -10.19
CA MET A 1 -10.50 11.52 -10.70
C MET A 1 -9.92 10.22 -10.11
N LEU A 2 -10.62 9.08 -10.25
CA LEU A 2 -10.20 7.76 -9.72
C LEU A 2 -10.65 6.60 -10.65
N ARG A 3 -10.67 6.81 -11.97
CA ARG A 3 -10.93 5.73 -12.95
C ARG A 3 -9.62 5.02 -13.34
N LEU A 4 -8.76 4.79 -12.35
CA LEU A 4 -7.41 4.22 -12.53
C LEU A 4 -7.31 2.78 -12.03
N VAL A 5 -8.33 2.29 -11.33
CA VAL A 5 -8.41 0.90 -10.86
C VAL A 5 -9.65 0.27 -11.48
N PRO A 6 -9.55 -0.79 -12.29
CA PRO A 6 -10.71 -1.53 -12.79
C PRO A 6 -11.47 -2.28 -11.68
N ARG A 7 -10.99 -2.18 -10.43
CA ARG A 7 -11.49 -2.80 -9.22
C ARG A 7 -11.74 -1.70 -8.19
N ASP A 8 -12.83 -1.79 -7.42
CA ASP A 8 -13.16 -0.82 -6.37
C ASP A 8 -12.33 -0.99 -5.08
N TYR A 9 -11.09 -1.48 -5.21
CA TYR A 9 -10.18 -1.74 -4.11
C TYR A 9 -8.72 -1.75 -4.58
N PHE A 10 -7.79 -1.58 -3.63
CA PHE A 10 -6.36 -1.73 -3.86
C PHE A 10 -5.77 -2.77 -2.91
N GLN A 11 -4.70 -3.43 -3.36
CA GLN A 11 -4.08 -4.55 -2.66
C GLN A 11 -2.79 -4.08 -1.95
N LEU A 12 -2.61 -4.54 -0.71
CA LEU A 12 -1.44 -4.27 0.11
C LEU A 12 -0.92 -5.60 0.68
N ARG A 13 0.40 -5.80 0.77
CA ARG A 13 0.93 -7.02 1.41
C ARG A 13 0.67 -7.00 2.91
N GLY A 14 0.35 -8.16 3.47
CA GLY A 14 0.26 -8.38 4.91
C GLY A 14 1.55 -8.04 5.65
N VAL A 15 2.71 -8.18 4.98
CA VAL A 15 4.02 -7.78 5.53
C VAL A 15 4.12 -6.30 5.86
N LEU A 16 3.28 -5.42 5.28
CA LEU A 16 3.20 -4.01 5.71
C LEU A 16 2.85 -3.90 7.19
N VAL A 17 1.89 -4.71 7.63
CA VAL A 17 1.29 -4.68 8.97
C VAL A 17 2.12 -5.53 9.93
N GLN A 18 2.45 -6.76 9.53
CA GLN A 18 3.08 -7.73 10.40
C GLN A 18 3.82 -8.79 9.59
N LEU A 19 5.04 -9.15 10.00
CA LEU A 19 5.79 -10.23 9.37
C LEU A 19 5.09 -11.60 9.62
N PRO A 20 5.19 -12.55 8.68
CA PRO A 20 4.77 -13.94 8.90
C PRO A 20 5.41 -14.54 10.16
N LYS A 21 4.77 -15.56 10.73
CA LYS A 21 5.38 -16.32 11.82
C LYS A 21 6.65 -17.00 11.29
N GLY A 22 7.80 -16.62 11.82
CA GLY A 22 9.06 -17.33 11.62
C GLY A 22 9.52 -18.00 12.92
N ASN A 23 10.80 -18.36 13.01
CA ASN A 23 11.39 -18.97 14.22
C ASN A 23 11.60 -17.99 15.39
N GLY A 24 11.33 -16.70 15.19
CA GLY A 24 11.46 -15.64 16.21
C GLY A 24 10.12 -15.10 16.69
N ALA A 25 10.11 -14.51 17.89
CA ALA A 25 8.91 -13.94 18.51
C ALA A 25 8.53 -12.55 17.96
N ASP A 26 9.49 -11.76 17.49
CA ASP A 26 9.21 -10.42 16.98
C ASP A 26 8.67 -10.47 15.55
N ARG A 27 7.43 -10.02 15.39
CA ARG A 27 6.72 -9.94 14.11
C ARG A 27 6.47 -8.50 13.67
N SER A 28 7.11 -7.55 14.35
CA SER A 28 7.01 -6.13 14.04
C SER A 28 7.48 -5.86 12.62
N SER A 29 6.68 -5.07 11.90
CA SER A 29 7.01 -4.64 10.54
C SER A 29 6.88 -3.12 10.40
N THR A 30 6.77 -2.64 9.17
CA THR A 30 6.67 -1.22 8.82
C THR A 30 5.58 -0.48 9.59
N LEU A 31 4.40 -1.07 9.78
CA LEU A 31 3.35 -0.42 10.57
C LEU A 31 3.80 -0.14 12.01
N ALA A 32 4.50 -1.08 12.66
CA ALA A 32 5.02 -0.88 14.01
C ALA A 32 6.04 0.28 14.04
N ARG A 33 6.96 0.34 13.06
CA ARG A 33 7.94 1.43 12.90
C ARG A 33 7.26 2.79 12.69
N MET A 34 6.18 2.84 11.91
CA MET A 34 5.41 4.06 11.66
C MET A 34 4.68 4.54 12.91
N VAL A 35 4.05 3.63 13.66
CA VAL A 35 3.31 3.95 14.89
C VAL A 35 4.26 4.42 15.99
N THR A 36 5.33 3.67 16.28
CA THR A 36 6.30 4.03 17.32
C THR A 36 7.04 5.32 16.98
N GLY A 37 7.37 5.52 15.70
CA GLY A 37 7.97 6.75 15.20
C GLY A 37 7.00 7.93 15.06
N ARG A 38 5.69 7.75 15.30
CA ARG A 38 4.63 8.76 15.09
C ARG A 38 4.57 9.32 13.67
N ARG A 39 4.87 8.48 12.67
CA ARG A 39 5.07 8.85 11.25
C ARG A 39 3.77 8.82 10.43
N HIS A 40 2.77 9.61 10.82
CA HIS A 40 1.44 9.58 10.18
C HIS A 40 1.48 9.94 8.69
N ARG A 41 2.12 11.06 8.33
CA ARG A 41 2.22 11.52 6.94
C ARG A 41 3.00 10.54 6.07
N ALA A 42 4.04 9.91 6.59
CA ALA A 42 4.82 8.91 5.85
C ALA A 42 3.99 7.68 5.53
N LEU A 43 3.21 7.17 6.50
CA LEU A 43 2.29 6.06 6.25
C LEU A 43 1.28 6.40 5.16
N LEU A 44 0.64 7.58 5.22
CA LEU A 44 -0.32 8.02 4.19
C LEU A 44 0.32 8.13 2.80
N LEU A 45 1.49 8.76 2.70
CA LEU A 45 2.19 8.92 1.43
C LEU A 45 2.61 7.58 0.84
N TYR A 46 3.07 6.66 1.68
CA TYR A 46 3.46 5.32 1.25
C TYR A 46 2.25 4.51 0.78
N LEU A 47 1.13 4.55 1.51
CA LEU A 47 -0.12 3.91 1.08
C LEU A 47 -0.60 4.46 -0.27
N LEU A 48 -0.52 5.77 -0.48
CA LEU A 48 -0.87 6.39 -1.76
C LEU A 48 0.04 5.91 -2.88
N LEU A 49 1.37 5.89 -2.65
CA LEU A 49 2.35 5.40 -3.61
C LEU A 49 2.04 3.95 -4.04
N LEU A 50 1.78 3.07 -3.08
CA LEU A 50 1.41 1.67 -3.35
C LEU A 50 0.10 1.58 -4.13
N THR A 51 -0.89 2.39 -3.78
CA THR A 51 -2.21 2.42 -4.45
C THR A 51 -2.07 2.75 -5.93
N CYS A 52 -1.23 3.73 -6.28
CA CYS A 52 -1.08 4.18 -7.67
C CYS A 52 0.11 3.53 -8.41
N TRP A 53 0.91 2.69 -7.75
CA TRP A 53 2.10 2.08 -8.34
C TRP A 53 1.86 1.36 -9.66
N PRO A 54 0.83 0.49 -9.82
CA PRO A 54 0.61 -0.22 -11.08
C PRO A 54 0.45 0.71 -12.29
N TRP A 55 -0.09 1.90 -12.06
CA TRP A 55 -0.18 2.94 -13.09
C TRP A 55 1.11 3.75 -13.22
N LEU A 56 1.76 4.09 -12.11
CA LEU A 56 3.00 4.87 -12.09
C LEU A 56 4.19 4.16 -12.72
N GLU A 57 4.31 2.85 -12.54
CA GLU A 57 5.42 2.04 -13.05
C GLU A 57 5.53 2.14 -14.58
N SER A 58 4.39 2.11 -15.27
CA SER A 58 4.32 2.24 -16.73
C SER A 58 4.50 3.68 -17.24
N ARG A 59 4.55 4.67 -16.35
CA ARG A 59 4.59 6.09 -16.72
C ARG A 59 6.01 6.53 -17.05
N ARG A 60 6.16 7.09 -18.26
CA ARG A 60 7.44 7.66 -18.72
C ARG A 60 7.90 8.86 -17.88
N GLU A 61 6.98 9.73 -17.47
CA GLU A 61 7.32 10.93 -16.70
C GLU A 61 6.86 10.80 -15.25
N PRO A 62 7.67 11.22 -14.27
CA PRO A 62 7.27 11.21 -12.87
C PRO A 62 6.14 12.22 -12.62
N LEU A 63 5.42 12.02 -11.52
CA LEU A 63 4.38 12.96 -11.13
C LEU A 63 4.98 14.26 -10.58
N PRO A 64 4.43 15.43 -10.95
CA PRO A 64 4.82 16.67 -10.31
C PRO A 64 4.40 16.67 -8.83
N ALA A 65 5.14 17.39 -7.99
CA ALA A 65 4.84 17.50 -6.56
C ALA A 65 3.40 17.97 -6.26
N THR A 66 2.85 18.83 -7.13
CA THR A 66 1.48 19.34 -7.02
C THR A 66 0.42 18.24 -7.16
N ALA A 67 0.68 17.20 -7.95
CA ALA A 67 -0.25 16.07 -8.09
C ALA A 67 -0.34 15.26 -6.79
N TRP A 68 0.81 14.97 -6.17
CA TRP A 68 0.88 14.30 -4.87
C TRP A 68 0.21 15.12 -3.76
N VAL A 69 0.53 16.42 -3.69
CA VAL A 69 -0.09 17.32 -2.70
C VAL A 69 -1.60 17.33 -2.86
N ARG A 70 -2.11 17.49 -4.09
CA ARG A 70 -3.57 17.49 -4.35
C ARG A 70 -4.24 16.18 -3.97
N ALA A 71 -3.58 15.03 -4.18
CA ALA A 71 -4.13 13.73 -3.81
C ALA A 71 -4.18 13.49 -2.29
N LEU A 72 -3.33 14.16 -1.53
CA LEU A 72 -3.22 14.01 -0.07
C LEU A 72 -3.91 15.12 0.70
N THR A 73 -4.21 16.24 0.06
CA THR A 73 -5.02 17.32 0.63
C THR A 73 -6.48 16.89 0.68
N ALA A 74 -7.05 16.91 1.88
CA ALA A 74 -8.46 16.64 2.12
C ALA A 74 -9.17 17.90 2.65
N THR A 75 -10.49 17.88 2.62
CA THR A 75 -11.35 19.02 2.99
C THR A 75 -11.58 19.15 4.50
N ASP A 76 -11.39 18.06 5.25
CA ASP A 76 -11.57 18.03 6.70
C ASP A 76 -10.52 18.91 7.43
N ARG A 77 -10.95 19.70 8.42
CA ARG A 77 -10.08 20.59 9.20
C ARG A 77 -9.05 19.82 10.05
N GLY A 78 -9.34 18.56 10.38
CA GLY A 78 -8.42 17.67 11.10
C GLY A 78 -7.35 17.00 10.21
N ALA A 79 -7.44 17.16 8.89
CA ALA A 79 -6.59 16.46 7.95
C ALA A 79 -5.12 16.91 8.04
N PRO A 80 -4.14 16.00 7.81
CA PRO A 80 -2.75 16.40 7.70
C PRO A 80 -2.55 17.43 6.58
N THR A 81 -1.97 18.58 6.91
CA THR A 81 -1.62 19.58 5.90
C THR A 81 -0.45 19.12 5.03
N TRP A 82 -0.54 19.39 3.73
CA TRP A 82 0.47 19.06 2.73
C TRP A 82 0.93 20.30 1.96
N SER A 83 2.23 20.37 1.72
CA SER A 83 2.88 21.36 0.88
C SER A 83 4.03 20.68 0.12
N PRO A 84 4.58 21.27 -0.95
CA PRO A 84 5.74 20.70 -1.63
C PRO A 84 6.95 20.48 -0.70
N SER A 85 7.16 21.35 0.29
CA SER A 85 8.23 21.21 1.29
C SER A 85 7.97 20.05 2.26
N THR A 86 6.73 19.91 2.76
CA THR A 86 6.33 18.77 3.58
C THR A 86 6.44 17.47 2.81
N LEU A 87 5.97 17.42 1.57
CA LEU A 87 6.08 16.25 0.70
C LEU A 87 7.55 15.83 0.50
N SER A 88 8.43 16.78 0.18
CA SER A 88 9.87 16.51 0.01
C SER A 88 10.51 15.90 1.26
N ARG A 89 10.14 16.42 2.45
CA ARG A 89 10.61 15.90 3.74
C ARG A 89 10.10 14.48 4.01
N VAL A 90 8.82 14.23 3.77
CA VAL A 90 8.21 12.91 3.99
C VAL A 90 8.78 11.88 3.00
N TRP A 91 9.09 12.29 1.76
CA TRP A 91 9.83 11.43 0.83
C TRP A 91 11.23 11.06 1.35
N ALA A 92 11.97 12.01 1.93
CA ALA A 92 13.27 11.72 2.53
C ALA A 92 13.13 10.73 3.71
N GLU A 93 12.10 10.89 4.52
CA GLU A 93 11.80 9.97 5.62
C GLU A 93 11.49 8.55 5.12
N LEU A 94 10.73 8.40 4.04
CA LEU A 94 10.47 7.09 3.45
C LEU A 94 11.73 6.43 2.87
N GLU A 95 12.65 7.24 2.33
CA GLU A 95 13.96 6.78 1.86
C GLU A 95 14.82 6.30 3.04
N GLU A 96 14.89 7.07 4.13
CA GLU A 96 15.57 6.70 5.38
C GLU A 96 15.00 5.43 6.01
N LEU A 97 13.67 5.23 5.91
CA LEU A 97 13.01 4.02 6.39
C LEU A 97 13.25 2.80 5.48
N GLY A 98 13.86 2.98 4.30
CA GLY A 98 14.12 1.94 3.32
C GLY A 98 12.87 1.47 2.58
N LEU A 99 11.80 2.27 2.55
CA LEU A 99 10.52 1.94 1.92
C LEU A 99 10.40 2.39 0.47
N ILE A 100 11.33 3.24 0.04
CA ILE A 100 11.51 3.63 -1.35
C ILE A 100 12.99 3.47 -1.71
N GLU A 101 13.27 3.35 -3.00
CA GLU A 101 14.62 3.48 -3.52
C GLU A 101 15.13 4.92 -3.40
N LYS A 102 16.44 5.09 -3.59
CA LYS A 102 17.05 6.42 -3.65
C LYS A 102 16.36 7.26 -4.71
N ARG A 103 15.93 8.45 -4.33
CA ARG A 103 15.15 9.34 -5.20
C ARG A 103 16.00 9.86 -6.35
N GLU A 104 15.45 9.82 -7.56
CA GLU A 104 16.07 10.33 -8.78
C GLU A 104 15.37 11.63 -9.21
N ARG A 105 16.14 12.71 -9.38
CA ARG A 105 15.58 13.97 -9.90
C ARG A 105 15.49 13.91 -11.41
N GLU A 106 14.31 14.18 -11.94
CA GLU A 106 14.05 14.31 -13.38
C GLU A 106 13.42 15.67 -13.65
N GLY A 107 14.26 16.63 -14.05
CA GLY A 107 13.87 18.02 -14.20
C GLY A 107 13.36 18.62 -12.88
N ARG A 108 12.08 19.02 -12.85
CA ARG A 108 11.41 19.63 -11.68
C ARG A 108 10.67 18.62 -10.81
N ALA A 109 10.67 17.34 -11.19
CA ALA A 109 9.97 16.27 -10.51
C ALA A 109 10.96 15.23 -9.95
N VAL A 110 10.42 14.32 -9.14
CA VAL A 110 11.20 13.25 -8.51
C VAL A 110 10.59 11.92 -8.92
N ARG A 111 11.40 11.05 -9.49
CA ARG A 111 11.03 9.65 -9.67
C ARG A 111 11.22 8.93 -8.35
N VAL A 112 10.15 8.26 -7.92
CA VAL A 112 10.10 7.49 -6.68
C VAL A 112 9.67 6.08 -7.06
N ARG A 113 10.43 5.09 -6.60
CA ARG A 113 10.10 3.67 -6.74
C ARG A 113 9.92 3.08 -5.33
N PRO A 114 8.80 2.42 -5.03
CA PRO A 114 8.64 1.73 -3.75
C PRO A 114 9.62 0.58 -3.65
N ARG A 115 9.92 0.20 -2.42
CA ARG A 115 10.45 -1.12 -2.05
C ARG A 115 9.33 -1.96 -1.48
N ARG A 116 9.54 -3.28 -1.35
CA ARG A 116 8.57 -4.15 -0.67
C ARG A 116 8.26 -3.58 0.71
N GLU A 117 7.06 -3.83 1.20
CA GLU A 117 6.49 -3.21 2.39
C GLU A 117 7.22 -3.53 3.70
N ASP A 118 8.18 -4.46 3.70
CA ASP A 118 9.14 -4.72 4.80
C ASP A 118 10.48 -3.98 4.64
N GLY A 119 10.68 -3.27 3.52
CA GLY A 119 11.87 -2.52 3.13
C GLY A 119 13.05 -3.37 2.65
N ARG A 120 12.86 -4.69 2.45
CA ARG A 120 14.00 -5.61 2.21
C ARG A 120 14.29 -5.87 0.75
N GLU A 121 13.27 -5.88 -0.10
CA GLU A 121 13.41 -6.21 -1.53
C GLU A 121 12.88 -5.09 -2.43
N ALA A 122 13.20 -5.17 -3.73
CA ALA A 122 12.57 -4.34 -4.74
C ALA A 122 11.06 -4.55 -4.72
N TYR A 123 10.29 -3.51 -5.02
CA TYR A 123 8.85 -3.67 -5.09
C TYR A 123 8.45 -4.36 -6.38
N ASP A 124 7.54 -5.30 -6.26
CA ASP A 124 6.78 -5.84 -7.37
C ASP A 124 5.28 -5.80 -7.01
N ALA A 125 4.43 -5.59 -8.00
CA ALA A 125 3.00 -5.44 -7.77
C ALA A 125 2.35 -6.75 -7.29
N PRO A 126 1.27 -6.67 -6.49
CA PRO A 126 0.49 -7.82 -6.09
C PRO A 126 0.03 -8.73 -7.23
N GLY A 127 0.70 -9.88 -7.40
CA GLY A 127 0.46 -10.81 -8.52
C GLY A 127 -0.34 -12.07 -8.16
N GLY A 128 -0.98 -12.12 -6.99
CA GLY A 128 -1.72 -13.31 -6.54
C GLY A 128 -0.84 -14.46 -6.02
N ARG A 129 0.43 -14.17 -5.69
CA ARG A 129 1.31 -15.12 -5.00
C ARG A 129 0.74 -15.48 -3.63
N ARG A 130 0.88 -16.75 -3.25
CA ARG A 130 0.28 -17.34 -2.03
C ARG A 130 1.27 -17.55 -0.89
N ASP A 131 2.55 -17.24 -1.10
CA ASP A 131 3.50 -17.31 0.01
C ASP A 131 3.16 -16.23 1.06
N LEU A 132 3.51 -16.50 2.31
CA LEU A 132 3.12 -15.64 3.43
C LEU A 132 3.72 -14.23 3.33
N MET A 133 4.85 -14.06 2.64
CA MET A 133 5.48 -12.75 2.44
C MET A 133 4.73 -11.92 1.40
N ASN A 134 4.03 -12.58 0.46
CA ASN A 134 3.27 -11.95 -0.59
C ASN A 134 1.76 -12.09 -0.41
N THR A 135 1.26 -12.56 0.73
CA THR A 135 -0.19 -12.58 0.92
C THR A 135 -0.72 -11.16 1.05
N TYR A 136 -1.79 -10.84 0.32
CA TYR A 136 -2.35 -9.49 0.25
C TYR A 136 -3.64 -9.37 1.04
N PHE A 137 -3.92 -8.16 1.50
CA PHE A 137 -5.23 -7.72 1.92
C PHE A 137 -5.69 -6.54 1.06
N VAL A 138 -6.97 -6.20 1.17
CA VAL A 138 -7.59 -5.14 0.36
C VAL A 138 -7.99 -3.96 1.24
N LEU A 139 -7.87 -2.76 0.69
CA LEU A 139 -8.54 -1.57 1.17
C LEU A 139 -9.54 -1.09 0.11
N PRO A 140 -10.75 -0.67 0.51
CA PRO A 140 -11.76 -0.19 -0.43
C PRO A 140 -11.32 1.13 -1.08
N LEU A 141 -11.73 1.38 -2.32
CA LEU A 141 -11.48 2.63 -3.04
C LEU A 141 -12.00 3.85 -2.27
N ASP A 142 -13.09 3.66 -1.54
CA ASP A 142 -13.76 4.64 -0.68
C ASP A 142 -12.81 5.26 0.35
N PHE A 143 -11.76 4.52 0.76
CA PHE A 143 -10.71 5.03 1.64
C PHE A 143 -10.10 6.34 1.12
N TRP A 144 -9.87 6.43 -0.20
CA TRP A 144 -9.37 7.62 -0.87
C TRP A 144 -10.50 8.52 -1.36
N ARG A 145 -11.54 7.94 -1.97
CA ARG A 145 -12.64 8.71 -2.60
C ARG A 145 -13.42 9.54 -1.59
N ASP A 146 -13.68 8.99 -0.41
CA ASP A 146 -14.52 9.60 0.62
C ASP A 146 -13.66 10.24 1.75
N GLU A 147 -12.37 10.43 1.46
CA GLU A 147 -11.35 11.02 2.32
C GLU A 147 -11.24 10.35 3.70
N THR A 148 -11.56 9.06 3.81
CA THR A 148 -11.45 8.32 5.09
C THR A 148 -10.03 8.39 5.65
N PHE A 149 -9.02 8.37 4.79
CA PHE A 149 -7.61 8.52 5.16
C PHE A 149 -7.32 9.80 5.98
N ALA A 150 -8.10 10.87 5.78
CA ALA A 150 -7.90 12.16 6.42
C ALA A 150 -8.62 12.28 7.78
N LYS A 151 -9.66 11.46 7.99
CA LYS A 151 -10.48 11.42 9.22
C LYS A 151 -9.83 10.56 10.32
N LEU A 152 -8.90 9.69 9.93
CA LEU A 152 -8.25 8.75 10.84
C LEU A 152 -7.02 9.37 11.48
N THR A 153 -6.90 9.22 12.80
CA THR A 153 -5.62 9.43 13.50
C THR A 153 -4.65 8.31 13.15
N LEU A 154 -3.36 8.46 13.42
CA LEU A 154 -2.38 7.39 13.19
C LEU A 154 -2.77 6.07 13.90
N PRO A 155 -3.20 6.06 15.17
CA PRO A 155 -3.73 4.85 15.80
C PRO A 155 -4.97 4.30 15.07
N GLY A 156 -5.89 5.15 14.64
CA GLY A 156 -7.08 4.73 13.89
C GLY A 156 -6.74 4.10 12.54
N LEU A 157 -5.79 4.68 11.80
CA LEU A 157 -5.27 4.14 10.56
C LEU A 157 -4.55 2.81 10.79
N ALA A 158 -3.76 2.68 11.86
CA ALA A 158 -3.11 1.42 12.21
C ALA A 158 -4.13 0.32 12.50
N MET A 159 -5.16 0.62 13.29
CA MET A 159 -6.23 -0.33 13.59
C MET A 159 -7.01 -0.75 12.34
N LEU A 160 -7.31 0.19 11.43
CA LEU A 160 -7.93 -0.12 10.15
C LEU A 160 -7.09 -1.13 9.36
N LEU A 161 -5.78 -0.88 9.23
CA LEU A 161 -4.87 -1.77 8.50
C LEU A 161 -4.77 -3.16 9.13
N ILE A 162 -4.74 -3.24 10.46
CA ILE A 162 -4.74 -4.51 11.20
C ILE A 162 -6.03 -5.26 10.93
N ILE A 163 -7.19 -4.64 11.12
CA ILE A 163 -8.49 -5.29 10.91
C ILE A 163 -8.64 -5.72 9.46
N ALA A 164 -8.30 -4.86 8.49
CA ALA A 164 -8.37 -5.19 7.06
C ALA A 164 -7.49 -6.40 6.69
N LYS A 165 -6.32 -6.53 7.33
CA LYS A 165 -5.46 -7.71 7.20
C LYS A 165 -6.13 -8.95 7.82
N GLU A 166 -6.53 -8.89 9.08
CA GLU A 166 -7.06 -10.07 9.81
C GLU A 166 -8.40 -10.56 9.25
N THR A 167 -9.21 -9.68 8.67
CA THR A 167 -10.52 -10.01 8.09
C THR A 167 -10.46 -10.38 6.61
N ASN A 168 -9.27 -10.41 5.99
CA ASN A 168 -9.18 -10.70 4.58
C ASN A 168 -9.42 -12.19 4.29
N PRO A 169 -10.39 -12.54 3.42
CA PRO A 169 -10.68 -13.93 3.08
C PRO A 169 -9.50 -14.66 2.43
N ASN A 170 -8.55 -13.94 1.81
CA ASN A 170 -7.35 -14.53 1.21
C ASN A 170 -6.28 -14.92 2.24
N LEU A 171 -6.37 -14.43 3.48
CA LEU A 171 -5.44 -14.75 4.58
C LEU A 171 -5.98 -15.88 5.49
N THR A 172 -7.30 -16.04 5.55
CA THR A 172 -7.98 -17.01 6.43
C THR A 172 -8.08 -18.41 5.84
N SER A 173 -7.71 -18.64 4.57
CA SER A 173 -7.68 -19.99 3.99
C SER A 173 -6.45 -20.83 4.37
N THR A 174 -5.55 -20.33 5.22
CA THR A 174 -4.47 -21.15 5.80
C THR A 174 -4.92 -21.73 7.14
N GLY A 175 -5.86 -22.69 7.09
CA GLY A 175 -6.31 -23.36 8.32
C GLY A 175 -7.68 -24.00 8.29
N ALA A 176 -8.12 -24.64 7.20
CA ALA A 176 -9.16 -25.66 7.23
C ALA A 176 -9.07 -26.47 5.92
N GLY A 177 -9.18 -27.79 6.03
CA GLY A 177 -8.84 -28.74 4.97
C GLY A 177 -9.73 -28.69 3.73
N GLY A 178 -9.38 -29.56 2.78
CA GLY A 178 -10.25 -29.91 1.66
C GLY A 178 -9.62 -29.59 0.32
N ALA A 179 -8.97 -30.61 -0.25
CA ALA A 179 -9.01 -30.76 -1.69
C ALA A 179 -10.49 -30.79 -2.11
N GLU A 180 -10.93 -29.82 -2.91
CA GLU A 180 -11.96 -30.08 -3.90
C GLU A 180 -11.85 -29.05 -5.03
N GLY A 181 -11.59 -29.60 -6.21
CA GLY A 181 -11.42 -28.83 -7.44
C GLY A 181 -12.74 -28.26 -7.90
N VAL A 182 -12.75 -26.96 -8.20
CA VAL A 182 -13.75 -26.39 -9.09
C VAL A 182 -13.18 -26.51 -10.51
N GLY A 183 -13.55 -27.59 -11.18
CA GLY A 183 -13.33 -27.77 -12.60
C GLY A 183 -14.08 -26.71 -13.40
N ALA A 184 -13.34 -25.73 -13.92
CA ALA A 184 -13.81 -24.86 -14.99
C ALA A 184 -13.17 -25.34 -16.29
N GLY A 185 -13.93 -26.14 -17.05
CA GLY A 185 -13.45 -26.76 -18.29
C GLY A 185 -14.52 -26.99 -19.34
N GLN A 186 -15.53 -26.11 -19.42
CA GLN A 186 -16.44 -26.13 -20.57
C GLN A 186 -15.74 -25.46 -21.77
N ARG A 187 -15.00 -26.25 -22.55
CA ARG A 187 -14.64 -25.90 -23.93
C ARG A 187 -15.64 -26.57 -24.86
N ARG A 188 -16.39 -25.73 -25.58
CA ARG A 188 -17.06 -26.11 -26.82
C ARG A 188 -16.00 -26.53 -27.84
N VAL A 189 -16.22 -27.69 -28.44
CA VAL A 189 -15.70 -28.11 -29.74
C VAL A 189 -16.99 -28.47 -30.50
N GLY A 190 -17.39 -27.77 -31.55
CA GLY A 190 -16.74 -27.84 -32.86
C GLY A 190 -17.23 -29.11 -33.56
N GLY A 191 -18.36 -29.02 -34.25
CA GLY A 191 -19.00 -30.07 -35.03
C GLY A 191 -20.24 -29.51 -35.72
#